data_AF-A0A6N2JV92-F1
#
_entry.id   AF-A0A6N2JV92-F1
#
_cell.length_a   1.000
_cell.length_b   1.000
_cell.length_c   1.000
_cell.angle_alpha   90.00
_cell.angle_beta   90.00
_cell.angle_gamma   90.00
#
_symmetry.space_group_name_H-M   'P 1'
#
loop_
_entity.id
_entity.type
_entity.pdbx_description
1 polymer ?
#
loop_
_entity_poly.entity_id
_entity_poly.type
_entity_poly.pdbx_seq_one_letter_code
_entity_poly.pdbx_strand_id
1 'polypeptide(L)'
;MGTTIWVLSKSKMTEGDDLDHSALFYAVEMLDPICEKLGLVKLSSFLDWTDFNINMSEDEEFPDEDTLRDTTSWFSPSEALPMLRALREYVKNSESERKSLFEQGKEHLSEELIEDLEDCIAKVEQISADGDLFHFCVVM
;
A
#
# COMPACT_ATOMS: atom_id res chain seq x y z
N MET A 1 2.50 18.47 1.98
CA MET A 1 3.29 17.28 2.33
C MET A 1 2.29 16.27 2.81
N GLY A 2 2.10 15.20 2.05
CA GLY A 2 1.08 14.18 2.30
C GLY A 2 1.78 12.84 2.40
N THR A 3 1.29 11.98 3.26
CA THR A 3 1.83 10.63 3.43
C THR A 3 1.23 9.71 2.36
N THR A 4 2.06 8.90 1.74
CA THR A 4 1.69 8.00 0.64
C THR A 4 2.31 6.61 0.84
N ILE A 5 1.82 5.63 0.07
CA ILE A 5 2.33 4.26 0.08
C ILE A 5 3.11 4.02 -1.21
N TRP A 6 4.31 3.48 -1.10
CA TRP A 6 5.12 3.03 -2.23
C TRP A 6 5.20 1.51 -2.26
N VAL A 7 5.21 0.92 -3.46
CA VAL A 7 5.34 -0.51 -3.67
C VAL A 7 6.73 -0.83 -4.20
N LEU A 8 7.60 -1.35 -3.34
CA LEU A 8 8.99 -1.65 -3.69
C LEU A 8 9.24 -3.15 -3.78
N SER A 9 10.12 -3.55 -4.69
CA SER A 9 10.60 -4.94 -4.82
C SER A 9 11.91 -5.13 -4.06
N LYS A 10 12.12 -6.29 -3.45
CA LYS A 10 13.35 -6.56 -2.69
C LYS A 10 14.63 -6.49 -3.51
N SER A 11 14.55 -6.91 -4.77
CA SER A 11 15.66 -6.83 -5.73
C SER A 11 15.90 -5.43 -6.30
N LYS A 12 14.97 -4.49 -6.12
CA LYS A 12 14.96 -3.17 -6.78
C LYS A 12 14.49 -2.06 -5.84
N MET A 13 15.10 -1.96 -4.66
CA MET A 13 14.73 -0.91 -3.67
C MET A 13 14.96 0.52 -4.16
N THR A 14 15.83 0.72 -5.16
CA THR A 14 16.17 2.05 -5.69
C THR A 14 15.27 2.50 -6.84
N GLU A 15 14.50 1.58 -7.44
CA GLU A 15 13.44 1.91 -8.38
C GLU A 15 12.22 2.29 -7.53
N GLY A 16 12.15 3.58 -7.16
CA GLY A 16 11.03 4.12 -6.39
C GLY A 16 9.68 3.98 -7.10
N ASP A 17 8.62 4.40 -6.41
CA ASP A 17 7.26 4.35 -6.96
C ASP A 17 6.99 5.56 -7.88
N ASP A 18 6.29 5.33 -8.99
CA ASP A 18 5.91 6.35 -9.97
C ASP A 18 4.50 6.92 -9.75
N LEU A 19 3.71 6.31 -8.85
CA LEU A 19 2.34 6.74 -8.55
C LEU A 19 2.17 7.13 -7.07
N ASP A 20 1.40 8.18 -6.83
CA ASP A 20 1.09 8.66 -5.50
C ASP A 20 -0.13 7.92 -4.93
N HIS A 21 0.10 6.85 -4.17
CA HIS A 21 -0.95 6.09 -3.50
C HIS A 21 -1.49 6.74 -2.21
N SER A 22 -1.61 8.07 -2.20
CA SER A 22 -2.10 8.82 -1.04
C SER A 22 -3.55 8.46 -0.72
N ALA A 23 -4.40 8.23 -1.73
CA ALA A 23 -5.80 7.89 -1.51
C ALA A 23 -5.93 6.53 -0.81
N LEU A 24 -5.12 5.55 -1.21
CA LEU A 24 -4.99 4.27 -0.52
C LEU A 24 -4.57 4.47 0.93
N PHE A 25 -3.53 5.26 1.19
CA PHE A 25 -3.06 5.54 2.55
C PHE A 25 -4.18 6.10 3.45
N TYR A 26 -4.91 7.11 2.98
CA TYR A 26 -6.03 7.68 3.73
C TYR A 26 -7.19 6.69 3.93
N ALA A 27 -7.34 5.71 3.04
CA ALA A 27 -8.41 4.74 3.08
C ALA A 27 -8.09 3.47 3.91
N VAL A 28 -6.84 3.24 4.29
CA VAL A 28 -6.40 2.00 5.00
C VAL A 28 -7.30 1.67 6.19
N GLU A 29 -7.51 2.63 7.09
CA GLU A 29 -8.31 2.42 8.30
C GLU A 29 -9.77 2.06 8.00
N MET A 30 -10.30 2.54 6.86
CA MET A 30 -11.65 2.26 6.41
C MET A 30 -11.76 0.94 5.64
N LEU A 31 -10.67 0.49 5.02
CA LEU A 31 -10.59 -0.77 4.28
C LEU A 31 -10.38 -1.98 5.18
N ASP A 32 -9.73 -1.82 6.34
CA ASP A 32 -9.50 -2.91 7.29
C ASP A 32 -10.79 -3.56 7.80
N PRO A 33 -11.84 -2.82 8.22
CA PRO A 33 -13.13 -3.41 8.56
C PRO A 33 -13.80 -4.15 7.39
N ILE A 34 -13.54 -3.72 6.14
CA ILE A 34 -14.04 -4.42 4.95
C ILE A 34 -13.28 -5.75 4.78
N CYS A 35 -11.96 -5.76 4.95
CA CYS A 35 -11.16 -6.98 4.94
C CYS A 35 -11.66 -7.99 5.98
N GLU A 36 -11.90 -7.54 7.22
CA GLU A 36 -12.44 -8.40 8.28
C GLU A 36 -13.81 -9.00 7.93
N LYS A 37 -14.74 -8.20 7.38
CA LYS A 37 -16.05 -8.67 6.91
C LYS A 37 -15.94 -9.74 5.81
N LEU A 38 -14.93 -9.61 4.94
CA LEU A 38 -14.66 -10.55 3.85
C LEU A 38 -13.84 -11.77 4.31
N GLY A 39 -13.40 -11.83 5.57
CA GLY A 39 -12.55 -12.90 6.10
C GLY A 39 -11.12 -12.85 5.57
N LEU A 40 -10.65 -11.68 5.15
CA LEU A 40 -9.33 -11.42 4.61
C LEU A 40 -8.40 -10.83 5.68
N VAL A 41 -7.10 -10.92 5.42
CA VAL A 41 -6.08 -10.23 6.22
C VAL A 41 -6.25 -8.71 6.04
N LYS A 42 -5.97 -7.94 7.08
CA LYS A 42 -6.05 -6.47 7.06
C LYS A 42 -5.05 -5.89 6.06
N LEU A 43 -5.39 -4.75 5.44
CA LEU A 43 -4.43 -4.04 4.60
C LEU A 43 -3.31 -3.46 5.46
N SER A 44 -3.65 -2.92 6.64
CA SER A 44 -2.68 -2.32 7.56
C SER A 44 -1.57 -3.27 8.02
N SER A 45 -1.79 -4.58 8.03
CA SER A 45 -0.75 -5.55 8.41
C SER A 45 0.33 -5.75 7.36
N PHE A 46 0.14 -5.24 6.15
CA PHE A 46 1.15 -5.23 5.09
C PHE A 46 1.89 -3.89 5.01
N LEU A 47 1.53 -2.90 5.81
CA LEU A 47 2.22 -1.61 5.84
C LEU A 47 3.45 -1.68 6.72
N ASP A 48 4.52 -1.07 6.25
CA ASP A 48 5.75 -0.93 6.99
C ASP A 48 6.16 0.54 7.05
N TRP A 49 6.48 0.96 8.28
CA TRP A 49 6.74 2.35 8.65
C TRP A 49 8.24 2.63 8.82
N THR A 50 9.11 1.69 8.42
CA THR A 50 10.56 1.79 8.62
C THR A 50 11.10 3.03 7.92
N ASP A 51 10.78 3.21 6.64
CA ASP A 51 11.20 4.35 5.83
C ASP A 51 10.63 5.67 6.36
N PHE A 52 9.36 5.69 6.77
CA PHE A 52 8.77 6.87 7.43
C PHE A 52 9.57 7.28 8.67
N ASN A 53 9.89 6.31 9.53
CA ASN A 53 10.62 6.57 10.78
C ASN A 53 12.05 7.03 10.51
N ILE A 54 12.71 6.47 9.50
CA ILE A 54 14.05 6.90 9.06
C ILE A 54 13.98 8.34 8.53
N ASN A 55 13.02 8.64 7.66
CA ASN A 55 12.84 10.00 7.11
C ASN A 55 12.51 11.04 8.18
N MET A 56 11.87 10.63 9.29
CA MET A 56 11.54 11.50 10.42
C MET A 56 12.62 11.55 11.51
N SER A 57 13.61 10.67 11.43
CA SER A 57 14.70 10.66 12.41
C SER A 57 15.59 11.89 12.21
N GLU A 58 16.09 12.45 13.32
CA GLU A 58 17.06 13.56 13.28
C GLU A 58 18.48 13.07 12.97
N ASP A 59 18.66 11.78 12.69
CA ASP A 59 19.96 11.18 12.39
C ASP A 59 20.41 11.64 10.99
N GLU A 60 21.60 12.24 10.93
CA GLU A 60 22.17 12.78 9.68
C GLU A 60 22.64 11.68 8.70
N GLU A 61 22.73 10.43 9.18
CA GLU A 61 23.27 9.30 8.42
C GLU A 61 22.13 8.37 7.99
N PHE A 62 21.72 8.49 6.72
CA PHE A 62 20.79 7.55 6.12
C PHE A 62 21.40 6.14 6.09
N PRO A 63 20.67 5.11 6.55
CA PRO A 63 21.16 3.74 6.50
C PRO A 63 21.47 3.31 5.06
N ASP A 64 22.48 2.46 4.91
CA ASP A 64 22.80 1.87 3.61
C ASP A 64 21.72 0.90 3.13
N GLU A 65 21.75 0.56 1.84
CA GLU A 65 20.73 -0.26 1.19
C GLU A 65 20.61 -1.66 1.81
N ASP A 66 21.72 -2.25 2.26
CA ASP A 66 21.70 -3.58 2.87
C ASP A 66 21.06 -3.53 4.27
N THR A 67 21.32 -2.48 5.05
CA THR A 67 20.67 -2.25 6.34
C THR A 67 19.18 -2.03 6.17
N LEU A 68 18.77 -1.20 5.20
CA LEU A 68 17.36 -1.02 4.85
C LEU A 68 16.71 -2.35 4.46
N ARG A 69 17.34 -3.11 3.56
CA ARG A 69 16.82 -4.42 3.12
C ARG A 69 16.62 -5.41 4.27
N ASP A 70 17.47 -5.38 5.29
CA ASP A 70 17.36 -6.30 6.42
C ASP A 70 16.40 -5.81 7.53
N THR A 71 16.14 -4.51 7.60
CA THR A 71 15.26 -3.89 8.61
C THR A 71 13.81 -3.77 8.16
N THR A 72 13.60 -3.62 6.86
CA THR A 72 12.27 -3.51 6.24
C THR A 72 11.49 -4.83 6.29
N SER A 73 10.18 -4.75 6.52
CA SER A 73 9.28 -5.90 6.38
C SER A 73 9.01 -6.23 4.92
N TRP A 74 9.27 -7.49 4.56
CA TRP A 74 9.02 -8.07 3.23
C TRP A 74 7.86 -9.03 3.25
N PHE A 75 6.98 -8.92 2.26
CA PHE A 75 5.74 -9.67 2.18
C PHE A 75 5.68 -10.50 0.89
N SER A 76 4.99 -11.64 0.95
CA SER A 76 4.77 -12.47 -0.23
C SER A 76 3.60 -11.93 -1.07
N PRO A 77 3.78 -11.70 -2.39
CA PRO A 77 2.68 -11.31 -3.27
C PRO A 77 1.44 -12.22 -3.17
N SER A 78 1.65 -13.52 -2.93
CA SER A 78 0.56 -14.50 -2.80
C SER A 78 -0.36 -14.24 -1.60
N GLU A 79 0.12 -13.53 -0.57
CA GLU A 79 -0.64 -13.22 0.64
C GLU A 79 -1.47 -11.95 0.46
N ALA A 80 -0.94 -10.95 -0.25
CA ALA A 80 -1.59 -9.66 -0.43
C ALA A 80 -2.51 -9.58 -1.66
N LEU A 81 -2.16 -10.22 -2.78
CA LEU A 81 -2.94 -10.14 -4.02
C LEU A 81 -4.41 -10.56 -3.89
N PRO A 82 -4.76 -11.64 -3.17
CA PRO A 82 -6.16 -11.99 -2.96
C PRO A 82 -6.94 -10.88 -2.23
N MET A 83 -6.30 -10.25 -1.24
CA MET A 83 -6.88 -9.16 -0.46
C MET A 83 -7.05 -7.89 -1.32
N LEU A 84 -6.01 -7.47 -2.03
CA LEU A 84 -6.04 -6.27 -2.89
C LEU A 84 -7.11 -6.37 -3.97
N ARG A 85 -7.18 -7.52 -4.66
CA ARG A 85 -8.20 -7.78 -5.70
C ARG A 85 -9.61 -7.78 -5.12
N ALA A 86 -9.80 -8.38 -3.95
CA ALA A 86 -11.11 -8.40 -3.29
C ALA A 86 -11.54 -6.99 -2.85
N LEU A 87 -10.63 -6.17 -2.32
CA LEU A 87 -10.91 -4.77 -2.00
C LEU A 87 -11.28 -3.97 -3.26
N ARG A 88 -10.50 -4.09 -4.34
CA ARG A 88 -10.78 -3.42 -5.62
C ARG A 88 -12.16 -3.78 -6.15
N GLU A 89 -12.51 -5.07 -6.17
CA GLU A 89 -13.84 -5.51 -6.60
C GLU A 89 -14.94 -5.00 -5.68
N TYR A 90 -14.72 -5.01 -4.37
CA TYR A 90 -15.69 -4.54 -3.40
C TYR A 90 -15.99 -3.04 -3.57
N VAL A 91 -14.94 -2.21 -3.64
CA VAL A 91 -15.04 -0.76 -3.79
C VAL A 91 -15.71 -0.40 -5.12
N LYS A 92 -15.35 -1.12 -6.21
CA LYS A 92 -15.91 -0.90 -7.54
C LYS A 92 -17.40 -1.23 -7.64
N ASN A 93 -17.85 -2.29 -6.94
CA ASN A 93 -19.23 -2.78 -7.05
C ASN A 93 -20.17 -2.22 -5.96
N SER A 94 -19.65 -1.56 -4.92
CA SER A 94 -20.44 -1.11 -3.77
C SER A 94 -20.58 0.42 -3.76
N GLU A 95 -21.32 0.99 -4.72
CA GLU A 95 -21.48 2.45 -4.86
C GLU A 95 -21.96 3.13 -3.57
N SER A 96 -22.89 2.52 -2.84
CA SER A 96 -23.43 3.07 -1.59
C SER A 96 -22.40 3.07 -0.46
N GLU A 97 -21.59 2.02 -0.35
CA GLU A 97 -20.50 1.99 0.63
C GLU A 97 -19.39 2.95 0.24
N ARG A 98 -19.12 3.06 -1.05
CA ARG A 98 -18.14 3.98 -1.60
C ARG A 98 -18.44 5.43 -1.22
N LYS A 99 -19.69 5.86 -1.41
CA LYS A 99 -20.18 7.19 -1.02
C LYS A 99 -20.17 7.40 0.50
N SER A 100 -20.52 6.37 1.28
CA SER A 100 -20.65 6.50 2.74
C SER A 100 -19.30 6.48 3.47
N LEU A 101 -18.35 5.68 3.00
CA LEU A 101 -17.06 5.45 3.66
C LEU A 101 -16.02 6.43 3.12
N PHE A 102 -15.94 6.62 1.80
CA PHE A 102 -14.80 7.31 1.19
C PHE A 102 -15.09 8.78 0.79
N GLU A 103 -16.35 9.22 0.69
CA GLU A 103 -16.65 10.61 0.32
C GLU A 103 -16.83 11.56 1.52
N GLN A 104 -16.29 11.22 2.70
CA GLN A 104 -16.33 12.08 3.90
C GLN A 104 -15.40 13.30 3.79
N GLY A 105 -15.70 14.20 2.84
CA GLY A 105 -15.03 15.50 2.70
C GLY A 105 -13.87 15.54 1.70
N LYS A 106 -13.62 14.46 0.94
CA LYS A 106 -12.71 14.46 -0.21
C LYS A 106 -13.46 14.09 -1.48
N GLU A 107 -13.55 15.06 -2.39
CA GLU A 107 -14.05 14.84 -3.75
C GLU A 107 -13.13 13.81 -4.43
N HIS A 108 -13.69 12.86 -5.18
CA HIS A 108 -12.95 11.84 -5.95
C HIS A 108 -12.10 10.81 -5.18
N LEU A 109 -12.06 10.81 -3.83
CA LEU A 109 -11.25 9.84 -3.07
C LEU A 109 -11.48 8.38 -3.50
N SER A 110 -12.73 8.06 -3.87
CA SER A 110 -13.06 6.71 -4.26
C SER A 110 -12.67 6.31 -5.68
N GLU A 111 -12.47 7.27 -6.57
CA GLU A 111 -11.95 7.03 -7.93
C GLU A 111 -10.43 6.90 -7.84
N GLU A 112 -9.77 7.82 -7.13
CA GLU A 112 -8.33 7.76 -6.83
C GLU A 112 -7.97 6.46 -6.09
N LEU A 113 -8.76 6.03 -5.11
CA LEU A 113 -8.53 4.76 -4.41
C LEU A 113 -8.60 3.54 -5.34
N ILE A 114 -9.49 3.56 -6.34
CA ILE A 114 -9.58 2.44 -7.29
C ILE A 114 -8.34 2.44 -8.18
N GLU A 115 -7.88 3.60 -8.64
CA GLU A 115 -6.63 3.74 -9.41
C GLU A 115 -5.44 3.25 -8.59
N ASP A 116 -5.32 3.67 -7.33
CA ASP A 116 -4.26 3.24 -6.44
C ASP A 116 -4.25 1.72 -6.22
N LEU A 117 -5.43 1.13 -6.00
CA LEU A 117 -5.55 -0.32 -5.84
C LEU A 117 -5.19 -1.06 -7.12
N GLU A 118 -5.59 -0.56 -8.29
CA GLU A 118 -5.27 -1.18 -9.58
C GLU A 118 -3.77 -1.13 -9.87
N ASP A 119 -3.10 -0.02 -9.56
CA ASP A 119 -1.67 0.13 -9.72
C ASP A 119 -0.88 -0.75 -8.73
N CYS A 120 -1.25 -0.73 -7.44
CA CYS A 120 -0.68 -1.63 -6.43
C CYS A 120 -0.83 -3.11 -6.83
N ILE A 121 -1.99 -3.51 -7.36
CA ILE A 121 -2.20 -4.88 -7.87
C ILE A 121 -1.23 -5.17 -9.02
N ALA A 122 -1.14 -4.27 -10.01
CA ALA A 122 -0.26 -4.48 -11.17
C ALA A 122 1.21 -4.62 -10.76
N LYS A 123 1.69 -3.78 -9.83
CA LYS A 123 3.06 -3.85 -9.29
C LYS A 123 3.31 -5.13 -8.52
N VAL A 124 2.41 -5.50 -7.60
CA VAL A 124 2.57 -6.74 -6.82
C VAL A 124 2.46 -7.98 -7.72
N GLU A 125 1.65 -7.95 -8.78
CA GLU A 125 1.59 -9.01 -9.80
C GLU A 125 2.91 -9.13 -10.57
N GLN A 126 3.51 -8.01 -10.98
CA GLN A 126 4.80 -8.00 -11.65
C GLN A 126 5.91 -8.55 -10.74
N ILE A 127 5.97 -8.10 -9.47
CA ILE A 127 6.91 -8.61 -8.47
C ILE A 127 6.72 -10.11 -8.26
N SER A 128 5.46 -10.59 -8.24
CA SER A 128 5.15 -12.02 -8.17
C SER A 128 5.64 -12.79 -9.38
N ALA A 129 5.53 -12.23 -10.59
CA ALA A 129 5.99 -12.86 -11.82
C ALA A 129 7.52 -12.98 -11.86
N ASP A 130 8.21 -12.02 -11.26
CA ASP A 130 9.67 -12.01 -11.11
C ASP A 130 10.15 -12.92 -9.96
N GLY A 131 9.23 -13.48 -9.17
CA GLY A 131 9.52 -14.40 -8.06
C GLY A 131 10.12 -13.71 -6.84
N ASP A 132 9.82 -12.41 -6.67
CA ASP A 132 10.41 -11.58 -5.62
C ASP A 132 9.39 -11.26 -4.50
N LEU A 133 9.86 -10.59 -3.45
CA LEU A 133 9.06 -10.08 -2.34
C LEU A 133 8.81 -8.59 -2.52
N PHE A 134 7.68 -8.12 -1.99
CA PHE A 134 7.31 -6.71 -2.02
C PHE A 134 7.32 -6.10 -0.63
N HIS A 135 7.34 -4.77 -0.60
CA HIS A 135 7.26 -3.96 0.60
C HIS A 135 6.32 -2.78 0.33
N PHE A 136 5.27 -2.62 1.16
CA PHE A 136 4.46 -1.40 1.18
C PHE A 136 5.07 -0.40 2.15
N CYS A 137 5.79 0.54 1.56
CA CYS A 137 6.57 1.57 2.22
C CYS A 137 5.70 2.78 2.50
N VAL A 138 5.58 3.21 3.76
CA VAL A 138 4.94 4.50 4.08
C VAL A 138 5.99 5.61 4.00
N VAL A 139 5.73 6.65 3.19
CA VAL A 139 6.64 7.80 2.99
C VAL A 139 5.90 9.15 3.09
N MET A 140 6.61 10.26 3.38
CA MET A 140 6.05 11.62 3.53
C MET A 140 6.74 12.64 2.59
#